data_AF-A0A7Z9LBW3-F1
#
_entry.id   AF-A0A7Z9LBW3-F1
#
_cell.length_a   1.000
_cell.length_b   1.000
_cell.length_c   1.000
_cell.angle_alpha   90.00
_cell.angle_beta   90.00
_cell.angle_gamma   90.00
#
_symmetry.space_group_name_H-M   'P 1'
#
loop_
_entity.id
_entity.type
_entity.pdbx_description
1 polymer ?
#
loop_
_entity_poly.entity_id
_entity_poly.type
_entity_poly.pdbx_seq_one_letter_code
_entity_poly.pdbx_strand_id
1 'polypeptide(L)'
;MKPKIALLDSGVNERHPHIIENGEIVHGPIIDGTGRLIDDPEPGDLIGHGTCAAAAILDLVPGSSILSMRIFREESHCSFPDLITALQYAIESGV
;
A
#
# COMPACT_ATOMS: atom_id res chain seq x y z
N MET A 1 -0.30 20.60 -7.13
CA MET A 1 -0.03 19.15 -7.27
C MET A 1 -0.62 18.47 -6.04
N LYS A 2 -1.40 17.40 -6.20
CA LYS A 2 -1.84 16.59 -5.05
C LYS A 2 -0.68 15.68 -4.62
N PRO A 3 -0.52 15.38 -3.31
CA PRO A 3 0.59 14.57 -2.86
C PRO A 3 0.44 13.13 -3.36
N LYS A 4 1.59 12.46 -3.51
CA LYS A 4 1.68 11.02 -3.61
C LYS A 4 2.04 10.47 -2.24
N ILE A 5 1.44 9.37 -1.84
CA ILE A 5 1.57 8.82 -0.48
C ILE A 5 1.93 7.35 -0.59
N ALA A 6 2.99 6.91 0.09
CA ALA A 6 3.28 5.49 0.23
C ALA A 6 2.52 4.92 1.42
N LEU A 7 1.76 3.85 1.20
CA LEU A 7 1.08 3.09 2.24
C LEU A 7 1.66 1.67 2.28
N LEU A 8 2.48 1.41 3.29
CA LEU A 8 3.12 0.12 3.54
C LEU A 8 2.29 -0.62 4.61
N ASP A 9 1.40 -1.52 4.19
CA ASP A 9 0.42 -2.14 5.09
C ASP A 9 0.02 -3.55 4.57
N SER A 10 -1.24 -3.97 4.76
CA SER A 10 -1.83 -5.22 4.27
C SER A 10 -2.29 -5.18 2.81
N GLY A 11 -2.02 -4.07 2.12
CA GLY A 11 -2.54 -3.77 0.78
C GLY A 11 -3.82 -2.94 0.84
N VAL A 12 -4.45 -2.70 -0.32
CA VAL A 12 -5.65 -1.85 -0.42
C VAL A 12 -6.66 -2.47 -1.39
N ASN A 13 -7.93 -2.52 -1.01
CA ASN A 13 -9.00 -2.81 -1.96
C ASN A 13 -9.42 -1.52 -2.70
N GLU A 14 -8.87 -1.30 -3.89
CA GLU A 14 -9.15 -0.11 -4.71
C GLU A 14 -10.64 0.07 -5.07
N ARG A 15 -11.41 -1.01 -5.06
CA ARG A 15 -12.84 -1.01 -5.43
C ARG A 15 -13.76 -0.65 -4.26
N HIS A 16 -13.20 -0.44 -3.08
CA HIS A 16 -14.00 -0.07 -1.91
C HIS A 16 -14.65 1.31 -2.13
N PRO A 17 -15.95 1.52 -1.79
CA PRO A 17 -16.66 2.76 -2.08
C PRO A 17 -15.97 4.03 -1.55
N HIS A 18 -15.37 3.97 -0.35
CA HIS A 18 -14.63 5.11 0.22
C HIS A 18 -13.29 5.42 -0.47
N ILE A 19 -12.82 4.56 -1.40
CA ILE A 19 -11.56 4.72 -2.11
C ILE A 19 -11.80 5.09 -3.57
N ILE A 20 -12.61 4.30 -4.28
CA ILE A 20 -12.79 4.41 -5.73
C ILE A 20 -13.27 5.81 -6.18
N GLU A 21 -13.97 6.53 -5.31
CA GLU A 21 -14.48 7.88 -5.59
C GLU A 21 -13.52 9.00 -5.13
N ASN A 22 -12.58 8.68 -4.23
CA ASN A 22 -11.82 9.67 -3.48
C ASN A 22 -10.33 9.70 -3.82
N GLY A 23 -9.79 8.77 -4.59
CA GLY A 23 -8.35 8.73 -4.87
C GLY A 23 -7.95 7.73 -5.93
N GLU A 24 -6.64 7.66 -6.19
CA GLU A 24 -6.04 6.68 -7.08
C GLU A 24 -5.17 5.73 -6.25
N ILE A 25 -5.33 4.42 -6.46
CA ILE A 25 -4.46 3.40 -5.87
C ILE A 25 -3.52 2.90 -6.96
N VAL A 26 -2.22 2.97 -6.69
CA VAL A 26 -1.17 2.35 -7.49
C VAL A 26 -0.68 1.14 -6.70
N HIS A 27 -0.92 -0.05 -7.21
CA HIS A 27 -0.44 -1.28 -6.57
C HIS A 27 1.05 -1.46 -6.82
N GLY A 28 1.83 -1.47 -5.75
CA GLY A 28 3.26 -1.76 -5.75
C GLY A 28 3.56 -3.25 -5.57
N PRO A 29 4.85 -3.62 -5.61
CA PRO A 29 5.29 -4.99 -5.36
C PRO A 29 5.05 -5.39 -3.90
N ILE A 30 5.07 -6.71 -3.68
CA ILE A 30 5.03 -7.32 -2.35
C ILE A 30 6.40 -7.83 -1.96
N ILE A 31 6.58 -8.05 -0.67
CA ILE A 31 7.76 -8.73 -0.14
C ILE A 31 7.45 -10.23 -0.01
N ASP A 32 8.30 -11.06 -0.62
CA ASP A 32 8.24 -12.50 -0.48
C ASP A 32 8.84 -12.99 0.85
N GLY A 33 8.63 -14.27 1.16
CA GLY A 33 9.18 -14.88 2.39
C GLY A 33 10.72 -14.93 2.44
N THR A 34 11.40 -14.42 1.41
CA THR A 34 12.86 -14.31 1.31
C THR A 34 13.35 -12.86 1.35
N GLY A 35 12.45 -11.89 1.56
CA GLY A 35 12.77 -10.46 1.61
C GLY A 35 12.93 -9.81 0.23
N ARG A 36 12.51 -10.47 -0.86
CA ARG A 36 12.60 -9.95 -2.22
C ARG A 36 11.30 -9.27 -2.63
N LEU A 37 11.44 -8.18 -3.38
CA LEU A 37 10.31 -7.54 -4.05
C LEU A 37 9.91 -8.38 -5.26
N ILE A 38 8.63 -8.73 -5.32
CA ILE A 38 8.01 -9.41 -6.45
C ILE A 38 6.70 -8.69 -6.80
N ASP A 39 6.27 -8.79 -8.06
CA ASP A 39 4.97 -8.25 -8.46
C ASP A 39 3.85 -8.90 -7.64
N ASP A 40 2.83 -8.11 -7.26
CA ASP A 40 1.64 -8.65 -6.61
C ASP A 40 0.71 -9.29 -7.65
N PRO A 41 0.57 -10.63 -7.72
CA PRO A 41 -0.29 -11.26 -8.71
C PRO A 41 -1.79 -11.03 -8.42
N GLU A 42 -2.14 -10.77 -7.17
CA GLU A 42 -3.53 -10.55 -6.73
C GLU A 42 -3.57 -9.35 -5.77
N PRO A 43 -3.39 -8.12 -6.30
CA PRO A 43 -3.43 -6.92 -5.48
C PRO A 43 -4.78 -6.75 -4.80
N GLY A 44 -4.74 -6.29 -3.55
CA GLY A 44 -5.93 -6.14 -2.74
C GLY A 44 -5.57 -6.02 -1.27
N ASP A 45 -6.57 -6.19 -0.41
CA ASP A 45 -6.39 -6.20 1.03
C ASP A 45 -7.22 -7.31 1.65
N LEU A 46 -6.54 -8.33 2.18
CA LEU A 46 -7.18 -9.48 2.81
C LEU A 46 -7.52 -9.25 4.28
N ILE A 47 -6.85 -8.30 4.93
CA ILE A 47 -7.01 -8.00 6.36
C ILE A 47 -8.03 -6.86 6.55
N GLY A 48 -8.09 -5.93 5.60
CA GLY A 48 -8.94 -4.73 5.63
C GLY A 48 -8.29 -3.53 6.32
N HIS A 49 -7.13 -3.71 6.95
CA HIS A 49 -6.44 -2.65 7.69
C HIS A 49 -5.91 -1.55 6.76
N GLY A 50 -5.17 -1.93 5.71
CA GLY A 50 -4.65 -0.97 4.73
C GLY A 50 -5.76 -0.25 3.95
N THR A 51 -6.88 -0.90 3.66
CA THR A 51 -8.07 -0.27 3.06
C THR A 51 -8.67 0.79 3.98
N CYS A 52 -8.76 0.50 5.28
CA CYS A 52 -9.23 1.47 6.27
C CYS A 52 -8.27 2.67 6.36
N ALA A 53 -6.96 2.42 6.41
CA ALA A 53 -5.94 3.46 6.43
C ALA A 53 -5.98 4.33 5.17
N ALA A 54 -6.11 3.71 3.99
CA ALA A 54 -6.24 4.41 2.71
C ALA A 54 -7.49 5.30 2.68
N ALA A 55 -8.64 4.80 3.13
CA ALA A 55 -9.87 5.60 3.22
C ALA A 55 -9.66 6.82 4.13
N ALA A 56 -9.06 6.65 5.31
CA ALA A 56 -8.78 7.75 6.23
C ALA A 56 -7.82 8.79 5.63
N ILE A 57 -6.80 8.35 4.88
CA ILE A 57 -5.89 9.24 4.15
C ILE A 57 -6.65 10.03 3.08
N LEU A 58 -7.51 9.36 2.30
CA LEU A 58 -8.27 9.99 1.22
C LEU A 58 -9.36 10.93 1.74
N ASP A 59 -9.91 10.69 2.93
CA ASP A 59 -10.82 11.63 3.60
C ASP A 59 -10.11 12.95 3.96
N LEU A 60 -8.83 12.88 4.39
CA LEU A 60 -8.03 14.05 4.72
C LEU A 60 -7.46 14.74 3.48
N VAL A 61 -7.08 13.97 2.47
CA VAL A 61 -6.44 14.47 1.25
C VAL A 61 -7.09 13.87 -0.01
N PRO A 62 -8.31 14.30 -0.36
CA PRO A 62 -9.03 13.77 -1.51
C PRO A 62 -8.29 13.97 -2.83
N GLY A 63 -8.32 12.95 -3.67
CA GLY A 63 -7.70 12.80 -4.99
C GLY A 63 -6.18 12.72 -4.97
N SER A 64 -5.57 12.46 -3.81
CA SER A 64 -4.18 12.01 -3.77
C SER A 64 -4.02 10.63 -4.41
N SER A 65 -2.79 10.30 -4.79
CA SER A 65 -2.43 8.96 -5.28
C SER A 65 -1.71 8.21 -4.16
N ILE A 66 -2.09 6.96 -3.94
CA ILE A 66 -1.50 6.10 -2.92
C ILE A 66 -0.77 4.95 -3.60
N LEU A 67 0.54 4.87 -3.40
CA LEU A 67 1.32 3.66 -3.68
C LEU A 67 1.05 2.66 -2.56
N SER A 68 0.25 1.63 -2.84
CA SER A 68 -0.08 0.56 -1.90
C SER A 68 0.93 -0.56 -2.02
N MET A 69 1.73 -0.78 -0.97
CA MET A 69 2.62 -1.94 -0.87
C MET A 69 2.15 -2.86 0.24
N ARG A 70 1.96 -4.12 -0.11
CA ARG A 70 1.57 -5.16 0.84
C ARG A 70 2.81 -5.80 1.45
N ILE A 71 3.12 -5.36 2.67
CA ILE A 71 4.26 -5.85 3.47
C ILE A 71 3.81 -6.81 4.59
N PHE A 72 2.51 -6.82 4.90
CA PHE A 72 1.88 -7.86 5.73
C PHE A 72 1.35 -8.98 4.83
N ARG A 73 1.53 -10.22 5.24
CA ARG A 73 0.94 -11.39 4.55
C ARG A 73 -0.30 -11.87 5.28
N GLU A 74 -0.15 -12.90 6.09
CA GLU A 74 -1.27 -13.54 6.82
C GLU A 74 -1.49 -12.91 8.20
N GLU A 75 -0.47 -12.23 8.73
CA GLU A 75 -0.50 -11.59 10.04
C GLU A 75 -0.01 -10.14 9.95
N SER A 76 -0.47 -9.28 10.86
CA SER A 76 -0.13 -7.85 10.94
C SER A 76 1.28 -7.58 11.49
N HIS A 77 2.28 -8.29 10.99
CA HIS A 77 3.68 -8.06 11.31
C HIS A 77 4.55 -8.26 10.06
N CYS A 78 5.66 -7.53 10.01
CA CYS A 78 6.72 -7.71 9.01
C CYS A 78 8.08 -7.69 9.71
N SER A 79 9.11 -8.23 9.07
CA SER A 79 10.46 -8.12 9.62
C SER A 79 11.03 -6.71 9.40
N PHE A 80 11.95 -6.30 10.28
CA PHE A 80 12.63 -5.00 10.11
C PHE A 80 13.34 -4.87 8.75
N PRO A 81 14.08 -5.88 8.24
CA PRO A 81 14.64 -5.83 6.89
C PRO A 81 13.59 -5.61 5.79
N ASP A 82 12.44 -6.29 5.87
CA ASP A 82 11.37 -6.14 4.87
C ASP A 82 10.83 -4.71 4.86
N LEU A 83 10.64 -4.12 6.04
CA LEU A 83 10.22 -2.72 6.15
C LEU A 83 11.23 -1.77 5.50
N ILE A 84 12.53 -1.99 5.70
CA ILE A 84 13.58 -1.17 5.07
C ILE A 84 13.54 -1.33 3.54
N THR A 85 13.38 -2.56 3.04
CA THR A 85 13.26 -2.83 1.60
C THR A 85 12.04 -2.13 0.99
N ALA A 86 10.90 -2.15 1.66
CA ALA A 86 9.70 -1.45 1.19
C ALA A 86 9.87 0.08 1.19
N LEU A 87 10.48 0.64 2.25
CA LEU A 87 10.77 2.07 2.33
C LEU A 87 11.73 2.52 1.21
N GLN A 88 12.77 1.73 0.93
CA GLN A 88 13.70 2.01 -0.17
C GLN A 88 12.96 2.05 -1.51
N TYR A 89 12.09 1.08 -1.78
CA TYR A 89 11.28 1.06 -3.00
C TYR A 89 10.36 2.28 -3.13
N ALA A 90 9.70 2.69 -2.04
CA ALA A 90 8.83 3.87 -2.04
C ALA A 90 9.62 5.14 -2.40
N ILE A 91 10.79 5.34 -1.80
CA ILE A 91 11.69 6.47 -2.08
C ILE A 91 12.15 6.45 -3.55
N GLU A 92 12.56 5.29 -4.06
CA GLU A 92 12.97 5.12 -5.47
C GLU A 92 11.82 5.37 -6.45
N SER A 93 10.58 5.09 -6.02
CA SER A 93 9.35 5.38 -6.78
C SER A 93 8.94 6.85 -6.72
N GLY A 94 9.68 7.68 -5.97
CA GLY A 94 9.45 9.11 -5.84
C GLY A 94 8.25 9.46 -4.96
N VAL A 95 8.01 8.65 -3.92
CA VAL A 95 6.93 8.79 -2.95
C VAL A 95 7.47 8.88 -1.53
#